data_AF-A0A1M6ZMG6-F1
#
_entry.id   AF-A0A1M6ZMG6-F1
#
_cell.length_a   1.000
_cell.length_b   1.000
_cell.length_c   1.000
_cell.angle_alpha   90.00
_cell.angle_beta   90.00
_cell.angle_gamma   90.00
#
_symmetry.space_group_name_H-M   'P 1'
#
loop_
_entity.id
_entity.type
_entity.pdbx_description
1 polymer ?
#
loop_
_entity_poly.entity_id
_entity_poly.type
_entity_poly.pdbx_seq_one_letter_code
_entity_poly.pdbx_strand_id
1 'polypeptide(L)'
;MLPKQESSPKTGKEVVASLDSLFHKLTTMDKRSSSEETILLNESIRRTVESIRTSNLLTEIDEIYAQKKHDFTFTLSKDKKMGIFSWHTKMDATGNRIKNIALYNTGSSIQPSSLYDTPVTYDGIHQVKSLKGENLYILHGYINSGDSHYSRLNAYILKSGYLEEAPAFPNNESSISIVQIQKNPKFSDSLGFKIEMNGSRILFPEIRSNSIIQHSLAFNGKRYIREQRND
;
A
#
# COMPACT_ATOMS: atom_id res chain seq x y z
N MET A 1 -36.58 2.57 0.33
CA MET A 1 -36.24 2.25 1.73
C MET A 1 -34.76 2.56 1.90
N LEU A 2 -34.40 3.61 2.64
CA LEU A 2 -32.99 3.90 2.94
C LEU A 2 -32.46 2.83 3.89
N PRO A 3 -31.26 2.26 3.69
CA PRO A 3 -30.69 1.32 4.66
C PRO A 3 -30.48 2.04 5.99
N LYS A 4 -30.86 1.39 7.09
CA LYS A 4 -30.48 1.81 8.45
C LYS A 4 -28.96 2.04 8.47
N GLN A 5 -28.53 3.18 8.99
CA GLN A 5 -27.13 3.38 9.38
C GLN A 5 -26.75 2.25 10.34
N GLU A 6 -25.96 1.29 9.87
CA GLU A 6 -25.27 0.37 10.76
C GLU A 6 -24.39 1.20 11.69
N SER A 7 -24.49 0.94 12.99
CA SER A 7 -23.69 1.63 14.00
C SER A 7 -22.21 1.51 13.65
N SER A 8 -21.47 2.61 13.68
CA SER A 8 -20.04 2.59 13.39
C SER A 8 -19.32 1.60 14.34
N PRO A 9 -18.39 0.79 13.84
CA PRO A 9 -17.63 -0.16 14.66
C PRO A 9 -16.98 0.56 15.84
N LYS A 10 -17.05 -0.03 17.02
CA LYS A 10 -16.52 0.54 18.26
C LYS A 10 -15.15 -0.03 18.65
N THR A 11 -14.77 -1.17 18.07
CA THR A 11 -13.51 -1.88 18.37
C THR A 11 -12.83 -2.36 17.11
N GLY A 12 -11.51 -2.57 17.15
CA GLY A 12 -10.74 -3.07 16.00
C GLY A 12 -11.20 -4.46 15.58
N LYS A 13 -11.65 -5.26 16.54
CA LYS A 13 -12.21 -6.61 16.31
C LYS A 13 -13.47 -6.59 15.46
N GLU A 14 -14.38 -5.66 15.76
CA GLU A 14 -15.59 -5.47 14.97
C GLU A 14 -15.27 -5.04 13.54
N VAL A 15 -14.31 -4.11 13.37
CA VAL A 15 -13.86 -3.66 12.04
C VAL A 15 -13.32 -4.85 11.24
N VAL A 16 -12.36 -5.59 11.79
CA VAL A 16 -11.74 -6.73 11.09
C VAL A 16 -12.77 -7.82 10.77
N ALA A 17 -13.68 -8.15 11.70
CA ALA A 17 -14.72 -9.13 11.46
C ALA A 17 -15.70 -8.69 10.36
N SER A 18 -16.09 -7.41 10.34
CA SER A 18 -16.93 -6.84 9.29
C SER A 18 -16.23 -6.88 7.93
N LEU A 19 -14.95 -6.49 7.88
CA LEU A 19 -14.14 -6.57 6.65
C LEU A 19 -14.01 -8.01 6.17
N ASP A 20 -13.68 -8.97 7.03
CA ASP A 20 -13.59 -10.39 6.68
C ASP A 20 -14.89 -10.92 6.05
N SER A 21 -16.04 -10.57 6.63
CA SER A 21 -17.35 -10.94 6.07
C SER A 21 -17.60 -10.31 4.70
N LEU A 22 -17.28 -9.01 4.53
CA LEU A 22 -17.45 -8.31 3.26
C LEU A 22 -16.51 -8.85 2.18
N PHE A 23 -15.26 -9.13 2.53
CA PHE A 23 -14.28 -9.70 1.61
C PHE A 23 -14.60 -11.13 1.24
N HIS A 24 -15.05 -11.96 2.19
CA HIS A 24 -15.53 -13.31 1.87
C HIS A 24 -16.67 -13.28 0.85
N LYS A 25 -17.66 -12.39 1.04
CA LYS A 25 -18.73 -12.20 0.04
C LYS A 25 -18.16 -11.77 -1.31
N LEU A 26 -17.18 -10.86 -1.32
CA LEU A 26 -16.58 -10.36 -2.54
C LEU A 26 -15.82 -11.47 -3.25
N THR A 27 -15.05 -12.30 -2.54
CA THR A 27 -14.28 -13.41 -3.11
C THR A 27 -15.18 -14.54 -3.61
N THR A 28 -16.33 -14.80 -2.98
CA THR A 28 -17.29 -15.80 -3.45
C THR A 28 -18.26 -15.32 -4.53
N MET A 29 -18.33 -14.01 -4.81
CA MET A 29 -19.17 -13.49 -5.91
C MET A 29 -18.78 -14.12 -7.24
N ASP A 30 -19.80 -14.58 -7.96
CA ASP A 30 -19.66 -15.24 -9.24
C ASP A 30 -19.23 -14.25 -10.32
N LYS A 31 -18.54 -14.71 -11.37
CA LYS A 31 -18.18 -13.82 -12.51
C LYS A 31 -19.40 -13.24 -13.24
N ARG A 32 -20.59 -13.78 -12.98
CA ARG A 32 -21.89 -13.36 -13.53
C ARG A 32 -22.69 -12.46 -12.59
N SER A 33 -22.19 -12.18 -11.38
CA SER A 33 -22.83 -11.23 -10.45
C SER A 33 -23.03 -9.88 -11.14
N SER A 34 -24.13 -9.20 -10.81
CA SER A 34 -24.41 -7.89 -11.39
C SER A 34 -23.29 -6.90 -11.00
N SER A 35 -22.96 -5.99 -11.93
CA SER A 35 -21.98 -4.94 -11.66
C SER A 35 -22.40 -4.10 -10.45
N GLU A 36 -23.70 -3.90 -10.25
CA GLU A 36 -24.28 -3.16 -9.14
C GLU A 36 -23.98 -3.79 -7.78
N GLU A 37 -24.16 -5.10 -7.62
CA GLU A 37 -23.85 -5.80 -6.37
C GLU A 37 -22.36 -5.69 -6.01
N THR A 38 -21.49 -5.84 -7.01
CA THR A 38 -20.03 -5.70 -6.83
C THR A 38 -19.66 -4.28 -6.40
N ILE A 39 -20.30 -3.26 -7.00
CA ILE A 39 -20.11 -1.86 -6.64
C ILE A 39 -20.56 -1.60 -5.20
N LEU A 40 -21.76 -2.06 -4.82
CA LEU A 40 -22.31 -1.88 -3.47
C LEU A 40 -21.43 -2.53 -2.41
N LEU A 41 -20.86 -3.70 -2.71
CA LEU A 41 -19.96 -4.39 -1.80
C LEU A 41 -18.63 -3.64 -1.62
N ASN A 42 -18.03 -3.16 -2.71
CA ASN A 42 -16.82 -2.33 -2.65
C ASN A 42 -17.05 -1.00 -1.92
N GLU A 43 -18.24 -0.41 -2.05
CA GLU A 43 -18.61 0.80 -1.31
C GLU A 43 -18.82 0.52 0.18
N SER A 44 -19.35 -0.66 0.53
CA SER A 44 -19.48 -1.09 1.92
C SER A 44 -18.11 -1.33 2.58
N ILE A 45 -17.18 -1.96 1.84
CA ILE A 45 -15.78 -2.13 2.26
C ILE A 45 -15.14 -0.75 2.47
N ARG A 46 -15.23 0.14 1.48
CA ARG A 46 -14.71 1.52 1.57
C ARG A 46 -15.23 2.23 2.82
N ARG A 47 -16.55 2.23 3.04
CA ARG A 47 -17.17 2.90 4.19
C ARG A 47 -16.70 2.31 5.52
N THR A 48 -16.50 0.99 5.58
CA THR A 48 -15.97 0.32 6.77
C THR A 48 -14.55 0.80 7.07
N VAL A 49 -13.66 0.85 6.07
CA VAL A 49 -12.30 1.37 6.23
C VAL A 49 -12.31 2.86 6.62
N GLU A 50 -13.11 3.68 5.95
CA GLU A 50 -13.24 5.12 6.24
C GLU A 50 -13.92 5.42 7.58
N SER A 51 -14.54 4.44 8.23
CA SER A 51 -15.10 4.60 9.58
C SER A 51 -14.03 4.58 10.68
N ILE A 52 -12.79 4.21 10.34
CA ILE A 52 -11.67 4.16 11.27
C ILE A 52 -11.16 5.59 11.52
N ARG A 53 -11.54 6.18 12.65
CA ARG A 53 -11.29 7.61 12.96
C ARG A 53 -10.30 7.88 14.09
N THR A 54 -9.81 6.85 14.79
CA THR A 54 -8.92 7.02 15.93
C THR A 54 -7.66 6.16 15.80
N SER A 55 -6.54 6.64 16.35
CA SER A 55 -5.27 5.91 16.33
C SER A 55 -5.31 4.62 17.14
N ASN A 56 -6.12 4.59 18.21
CA ASN A 56 -6.34 3.37 19.01
C ASN A 56 -6.99 2.29 18.16
N LEU A 57 -8.04 2.64 17.41
CA LEU A 57 -8.73 1.67 16.54
C LEU A 57 -7.80 1.14 15.45
N LEU A 58 -6.98 2.00 14.85
CA LEU A 58 -5.97 1.59 13.87
C LEU A 58 -4.93 0.63 14.46
N THR A 59 -4.53 0.85 15.72
CA THR A 59 -3.59 -0.03 16.43
C THR A 59 -4.22 -1.38 16.79
N GLU A 60 -5.46 -1.38 17.27
CA GLU A 60 -6.20 -2.62 17.56
C GLU A 60 -6.39 -3.47 16.29
N ILE A 61 -6.65 -2.84 15.15
CA ILE A 61 -6.77 -3.54 13.87
C ILE A 61 -5.45 -4.24 13.50
N ASP A 62 -4.31 -3.59 13.67
CA ASP A 62 -2.99 -4.16 13.40
C ASP A 62 -2.73 -5.42 14.23
N GLU A 63 -3.01 -5.33 15.54
CA GLU A 63 -2.83 -6.46 16.47
C GLU A 63 -3.73 -7.65 16.14
N ILE A 64 -4.94 -7.40 15.64
CA ILE A 64 -5.91 -8.45 15.30
C ILE A 64 -5.63 -9.03 13.92
N TYR A 65 -5.29 -8.18 12.95
CA TYR A 65 -4.94 -8.57 11.59
C TYR A 65 -3.74 -9.52 11.56
N ALA A 66 -2.76 -9.31 12.45
CA ALA A 66 -1.58 -10.17 12.57
C ALA A 66 -1.89 -11.61 13.02
N GLN A 67 -3.09 -11.90 13.56
CA GLN A 67 -3.41 -13.19 14.18
C GLN A 67 -3.82 -14.27 13.17
N LYS A 68 -4.22 -13.89 11.95
CA LYS A 68 -4.68 -14.84 10.93
C LYS A 68 -4.50 -14.30 9.51
N LYS A 69 -4.86 -15.11 8.52
CA LYS A 69 -4.88 -14.69 7.11
C LYS A 69 -6.21 -14.01 6.76
N HIS A 70 -6.13 -13.06 5.86
CA HIS A 70 -7.25 -12.22 5.41
C HIS A 70 -7.25 -12.12 3.88
N ASP A 71 -8.43 -11.88 3.30
CA ASP A 71 -8.64 -11.68 1.85
C ASP A 71 -8.33 -10.23 1.39
N PHE A 72 -7.74 -9.43 2.29
CA PHE A 72 -7.27 -8.06 2.04
C PHE A 72 -5.89 -7.89 2.66
N THR A 73 -5.14 -6.91 2.15
CA THR A 73 -3.85 -6.53 2.74
C THR A 73 -4.02 -5.30 3.60
N PHE A 74 -3.51 -5.37 4.83
CA PHE A 74 -3.33 -4.23 5.71
C PHE A 74 -1.86 -4.10 6.10
N THR A 75 -1.31 -2.90 5.99
CA THR A 75 0.06 -2.60 6.41
C THR A 75 0.07 -1.31 7.24
N LEU A 76 0.76 -1.34 8.38
CA LEU A 76 0.88 -0.21 9.30
C LEU A 76 2.34 0.24 9.38
N SER A 77 2.53 1.55 9.30
CA SER A 77 3.84 2.19 9.48
C SER A 77 4.37 2.02 10.90
N LYS A 78 5.70 2.03 11.06
CA LYS A 78 6.37 1.80 12.34
C LYS A 78 5.98 2.78 13.44
N ASP A 79 5.73 4.04 13.10
CA ASP A 79 5.26 5.06 14.05
C ASP A 79 3.74 5.01 14.31
N LYS A 80 3.03 4.04 13.71
CA LYS A 80 1.58 3.82 13.80
C LYS A 80 0.74 5.01 13.34
N LYS A 81 1.32 5.93 12.56
CA LYS A 81 0.63 7.13 12.08
C LYS A 81 0.02 6.99 10.70
N MET A 82 0.38 5.96 9.96
CA MET A 82 -0.14 5.68 8.63
C MET A 82 -0.39 4.18 8.45
N GLY A 83 -1.58 3.80 8.03
CA GLY A 83 -1.91 2.43 7.60
C GLY A 83 -2.54 2.43 6.22
N ILE A 84 -2.43 1.33 5.49
CA ILE A 84 -2.98 1.20 4.15
C ILE A 84 -3.77 -0.09 4.04
N PHE A 85 -4.98 0.00 3.51
CA PHE A 85 -5.78 -1.13 3.07
C PHE A 85 -5.70 -1.26 1.56
N SER A 86 -5.35 -2.45 1.08
CA SER A 86 -5.31 -2.82 -0.34
C SER A 86 -6.17 -4.05 -0.59
N TRP A 87 -7.03 -4.01 -1.62
CA TRP A 87 -7.85 -5.17 -1.99
C TRP A 87 -8.24 -5.22 -3.46
N HIS A 88 -8.52 -6.44 -3.94
CA HIS A 88 -9.04 -6.66 -5.30
C HIS A 88 -10.54 -6.38 -5.37
N THR A 89 -10.94 -5.48 -6.26
CA THR A 89 -12.33 -5.00 -6.32
C THR A 89 -13.26 -5.92 -7.11
N LYS A 90 -12.70 -6.84 -7.91
CA LYS A 90 -13.42 -7.61 -8.95
C LYS A 90 -14.08 -6.76 -10.04
N MET A 91 -13.71 -5.49 -10.17
CA MET A 91 -14.21 -4.59 -11.22
C MET A 91 -13.21 -4.49 -12.39
N ASP A 92 -12.64 -5.62 -12.82
CA ASP A 92 -11.44 -5.65 -13.67
C ASP A 92 -11.62 -5.01 -15.04
N ALA A 93 -12.84 -5.05 -15.58
CA ALA A 93 -13.21 -4.43 -16.84
C ALA A 93 -13.18 -2.89 -16.81
N THR A 94 -13.20 -2.29 -15.61
CA THR A 94 -13.22 -0.82 -15.41
C THR A 94 -11.84 -0.23 -15.12
N GLY A 95 -10.78 -1.04 -15.13
CA GLY A 95 -9.43 -0.61 -14.76
C GLY A 95 -9.19 -0.49 -13.25
N ASN A 96 -10.25 -0.49 -12.42
CA ASN A 96 -10.18 -0.34 -10.96
C ASN A 96 -9.87 -1.65 -10.22
N ARG A 97 -8.92 -2.45 -10.71
CA ARG A 97 -8.68 -3.84 -10.21
C ARG A 97 -8.32 -3.91 -8.73
N ILE A 98 -7.49 -2.99 -8.25
CA ILE A 98 -7.12 -2.87 -6.85
C ILE A 98 -7.55 -1.49 -6.36
N LYS A 99 -8.11 -1.42 -5.16
CA LYS A 99 -8.39 -0.17 -4.46
C LYS A 99 -7.51 -0.07 -3.23
N ASN A 100 -7.00 1.14 -3.00
CA ASN A 100 -6.09 1.47 -1.92
C ASN A 100 -6.66 2.63 -1.11
N ILE A 101 -6.76 2.45 0.20
CA ILE A 101 -7.12 3.53 1.12
C ILE A 101 -6.02 3.66 2.16
N ALA A 102 -5.36 4.82 2.15
CA ALA A 102 -4.46 5.23 3.21
C ALA A 102 -5.27 5.87 4.35
N LEU A 103 -4.99 5.45 5.57
CA LEU A 103 -5.45 6.07 6.80
C LEU A 103 -4.25 6.73 7.47
N TYR A 104 -4.33 8.01 7.78
CA TYR A 104 -3.21 8.73 8.38
C TYR A 104 -3.64 9.65 9.52
N ASN A 105 -2.77 9.78 10.51
CA ASN A 105 -2.98 10.56 11.71
C ASN A 105 -2.60 12.04 11.48
N THR A 106 -3.57 12.94 11.58
CA THR A 106 -3.37 14.40 11.48
C THR A 106 -3.13 15.07 12.84
N GLY A 107 -2.99 14.29 13.91
CA GLY A 107 -2.84 14.73 15.30
C GLY A 107 -4.17 14.77 16.06
N SER A 108 -5.26 15.17 15.41
CA SER A 108 -6.60 15.23 16.02
C SER A 108 -7.46 14.00 15.72
N SER A 109 -7.21 13.33 14.59
CA SER A 109 -8.02 12.22 14.09
C SER A 109 -7.27 11.42 13.03
N ILE A 110 -7.80 10.25 12.70
CA ILE A 110 -7.42 9.52 11.49
C ILE A 110 -8.25 10.02 10.31
N GLN A 111 -7.57 10.37 9.23
CA GLN A 111 -8.17 10.79 7.97
C GLN A 111 -7.93 9.73 6.89
N PRO A 112 -8.96 9.34 6.12
CA PRO A 112 -8.80 8.50 4.96
C PRO A 112 -8.40 9.33 3.72
N SER A 113 -7.59 8.74 2.85
CA SER A 113 -7.40 9.17 1.47
C SER A 113 -7.32 7.95 0.56
N SER A 114 -8.05 8.00 -0.56
CA SER A 114 -7.88 7.00 -1.61
C SER A 114 -6.53 7.26 -2.31
N LEU A 115 -5.72 6.22 -2.43
CA LEU A 115 -4.53 6.27 -3.27
C LEU A 115 -4.97 5.88 -4.68
N TYR A 116 -5.27 6.90 -5.49
CA TYR A 116 -5.61 6.73 -6.89
C TYR A 116 -4.36 6.29 -7.68
N ASP A 117 -4.56 5.88 -8.94
CA ASP A 117 -3.54 5.40 -9.89
C ASP A 117 -3.39 3.87 -9.99
N THR A 118 -2.15 3.40 -10.09
CA THR A 118 -1.81 2.03 -10.49
C THR A 118 -2.33 1.04 -9.44
N PRO A 119 -2.92 -0.10 -9.85
CA PRO A 119 -3.46 -1.09 -8.93
C PRO A 119 -2.33 -1.84 -8.20
N VAL A 120 -1.82 -1.24 -7.12
CA VAL A 120 -0.75 -1.76 -6.28
C VAL A 120 -1.34 -2.43 -5.04
N THR A 121 -0.83 -3.60 -4.66
CA THR A 121 -1.05 -4.14 -3.31
C THR A 121 0.13 -3.73 -2.45
N TYR A 122 -0.09 -2.89 -1.45
CA TYR A 122 0.96 -2.42 -0.55
C TYR A 122 1.14 -3.37 0.62
N ASP A 123 2.35 -3.89 0.79
CA ASP A 123 2.71 -4.84 1.84
C ASP A 123 3.75 -4.28 2.83
N GLY A 124 4.36 -3.13 2.51
CA GLY A 124 5.32 -2.47 3.39
C GLY A 124 5.18 -0.95 3.44
N ILE A 125 5.52 -0.37 4.59
CA ILE A 125 5.70 1.09 4.75
C ILE A 125 7.03 1.34 5.44
N HIS A 126 7.94 2.02 4.75
CA HIS A 126 9.23 2.46 5.29
C HIS A 126 9.21 3.96 5.56
N GLN A 127 10.06 4.40 6.49
CA GLN A 127 10.03 5.77 6.98
C GLN A 127 11.43 6.36 7.03
N VAL A 128 11.63 7.47 6.34
CA VAL A 128 12.85 8.27 6.44
C VAL A 128 12.50 9.70 6.84
N LYS A 129 13.39 10.36 7.58
CA LYS A 129 13.19 11.76 7.98
C LYS A 129 13.91 12.68 7.02
N SER A 130 13.20 13.69 6.51
CA SER A 130 13.81 14.77 5.75
C SER A 130 14.73 15.62 6.65
N LEU A 131 15.60 16.44 6.04
CA LEU A 131 16.42 17.43 6.78
C LEU A 131 15.56 18.43 7.56
N LYS A 132 14.30 18.62 7.16
CA LYS A 132 13.33 19.47 7.86
C LYS A 132 12.63 18.74 9.02
N GLY A 133 12.96 17.46 9.25
CA GLY A 133 12.36 16.63 10.28
C GLY A 133 11.00 16.03 9.91
N GLU A 134 10.55 16.20 8.66
CA GLU A 134 9.29 15.66 8.17
C GLU A 134 9.43 14.15 7.87
N ASN A 135 8.41 13.36 8.21
CA ASN A 135 8.38 11.95 7.87
C ASN A 135 8.02 11.78 6.39
N LEU A 136 8.92 11.17 5.63
CA LEU A 136 8.65 10.65 4.29
C LEU A 136 8.29 9.16 4.41
N TYR A 137 7.12 8.80 3.92
CA TYR A 137 6.61 7.43 3.89
C TYR A 137 6.88 6.83 2.52
N ILE A 138 7.58 5.70 2.48
CA ILE A 138 7.84 4.94 1.27
C ILE A 138 6.98 3.69 1.31
N LEU A 139 5.93 3.70 0.50
CA LEU A 139 4.99 2.60 0.38
C LEU A 139 5.58 1.57 -0.59
N HIS A 140 5.82 0.37 -0.09
CA HIS A 140 6.31 -0.76 -0.85
C HIS A 140 5.13 -1.67 -1.17
N GLY A 141 5.02 -2.03 -2.44
CA GLY A 141 4.04 -3.00 -2.88
C GLY A 141 4.40 -3.66 -4.20
N TYR A 142 3.44 -4.40 -4.72
CA TYR A 142 3.55 -5.11 -5.98
C TYR A 142 2.34 -4.90 -6.87
N ILE A 143 2.57 -5.05 -8.18
CA ILE A 143 1.55 -5.00 -9.23
C ILE A 143 1.57 -6.34 -9.95
N ASN A 144 0.43 -7.00 -10.00
CA ASN A 144 0.24 -8.21 -10.78
C ASN A 144 -0.60 -7.87 -12.01
N SER A 145 0.01 -7.96 -13.19
CA SER A 145 -0.66 -7.69 -14.47
C SER A 145 -0.37 -8.81 -15.46
N GLY A 146 -1.32 -9.76 -15.57
CA GLY A 146 -1.11 -10.98 -16.36
C GLY A 146 0.07 -11.79 -15.81
N ASP A 147 0.99 -12.17 -16.68
CA ASP A 147 2.23 -12.90 -16.32
C ASP A 147 3.35 -11.98 -15.79
N SER A 148 3.12 -10.66 -15.78
CA SER A 148 4.11 -9.69 -15.32
C SER A 148 3.87 -9.29 -13.88
N HIS A 149 4.92 -9.41 -13.09
CA HIS A 149 4.95 -9.00 -11.70
C HIS A 149 5.90 -7.81 -11.57
N TYR A 150 5.49 -6.74 -10.90
CA TYR A 150 6.33 -5.58 -10.69
C TYR A 150 6.41 -5.28 -9.20
N SER A 151 7.61 -4.94 -8.72
CA SER A 151 7.74 -4.27 -7.42
C SER A 151 7.65 -2.77 -7.65
N ARG A 152 6.96 -2.07 -6.75
CA ARG A 152 6.76 -0.63 -6.83
C ARG A 152 7.00 0.03 -5.48
N LEU A 153 7.63 1.20 -5.53
CA LEU A 153 7.71 2.12 -4.41
C LEU A 153 6.97 3.41 -4.78
N ASN A 154 6.17 3.91 -3.85
CA ASN A 154 5.57 5.23 -3.92
C ASN A 154 6.01 6.05 -2.69
N ALA A 155 6.31 7.32 -2.89
CA ALA A 155 6.74 8.22 -1.83
C ALA A 155 5.64 9.23 -1.50
N TYR A 156 5.32 9.34 -0.21
CA TYR A 156 4.30 10.27 0.30
C TYR A 156 4.80 11.04 1.51
N ILE A 157 4.31 12.26 1.67
CA ILE A 157 4.53 13.11 2.84
C ILE A 157 3.19 13.56 3.41
N LEU A 158 3.13 13.69 4.74
CA LEU A 158 2.00 14.34 5.39
C LEU A 158 2.31 15.83 5.51
N LYS A 159 1.62 16.66 4.74
CA LYS A 159 1.84 18.11 4.69
C LYS A 159 0.52 18.85 4.86
N SER A 160 0.50 19.85 5.74
CA SER A 160 -0.69 20.67 6.00
C SER A 160 -1.96 19.86 6.36
N GLY A 161 -1.80 18.68 6.97
CA GLY A 161 -2.92 17.80 7.32
C GLY A 161 -3.42 16.89 6.18
N TYR A 162 -2.76 16.90 5.02
CA TYR A 162 -3.10 16.07 3.86
C TYR A 162 -1.95 15.16 3.47
N LEU A 163 -2.30 14.00 2.93
CA LEU A 163 -1.34 13.08 2.34
C LEU A 163 -1.06 13.50 0.90
N GLU A 164 0.19 13.85 0.60
CA GLU A 164 0.64 14.30 -0.72
C GLU A 164 1.72 13.38 -1.26
N GLU A 165 1.72 13.15 -2.58
CA GLU A 165 2.84 12.51 -3.24
C GLU A 165 4.10 13.36 -3.15
N ALA A 166 5.21 12.73 -2.79
CA ALA A 166 6.49 13.38 -2.60
C ALA A 166 7.43 12.99 -3.75
N PRO A 167 7.96 13.95 -4.53
CA PRO A 167 8.92 13.67 -5.60
C PRO A 167 10.30 13.33 -5.02
N ALA A 168 10.39 12.14 -4.42
CA ALA A 168 11.54 11.70 -3.64
C ALA A 168 12.48 10.81 -4.44
N PHE A 169 12.12 10.33 -5.62
CA PHE A 169 12.97 9.47 -6.43
C PHE A 169 13.74 10.26 -7.50
N PRO A 170 14.75 9.65 -8.17
CA PRO A 170 15.43 10.28 -9.30
C PRO A 170 14.44 10.81 -10.36
N ASN A 171 14.87 11.83 -11.10
CA ASN A 171 14.05 12.52 -12.10
C ASN A 171 12.80 13.22 -11.54
N ASN A 172 12.78 13.50 -10.23
CA ASN A 172 11.66 14.17 -9.55
C ASN A 172 10.36 13.35 -9.58
N GLU A 173 10.50 12.03 -9.60
CA GLU A 173 9.39 11.08 -9.59
C GLU A 173 8.90 10.83 -8.15
N SER A 174 7.58 10.66 -8.00
CA SER A 174 6.96 10.20 -6.75
C SER A 174 6.89 8.68 -6.64
N SER A 175 7.20 7.96 -7.73
CA SER A 175 7.16 6.51 -7.76
C SER A 175 8.24 5.90 -8.64
N ILE A 176 8.67 4.68 -8.30
CA ILE A 176 9.55 3.87 -9.14
C ILE A 176 9.06 2.42 -9.16
N SER A 177 9.26 1.73 -10.27
CA SER A 177 8.92 0.31 -10.41
C SER A 177 10.01 -0.47 -11.11
N ILE A 178 10.10 -1.76 -10.80
CA ILE A 178 10.98 -2.72 -11.46
C ILE A 178 10.20 -3.99 -11.78
N VAL A 179 10.56 -4.65 -12.89
CA VAL A 179 9.96 -5.93 -13.28
C VAL A 179 10.55 -7.05 -12.40
N GLN A 180 9.71 -7.81 -11.71
CA GLN A 180 10.09 -9.05 -11.06
C GLN A 180 10.11 -10.18 -12.10
N ILE A 181 11.30 -10.76 -12.32
CA ILE A 181 11.44 -11.89 -13.23
C ILE A 181 11.13 -13.20 -12.49
N GLN A 182 9.97 -13.79 -12.77
CA GLN A 182 9.58 -15.11 -12.23
C GLN A 182 10.32 -16.29 -12.88
N LYS A 183 10.98 -16.11 -14.03
CA LYS A 183 11.41 -17.24 -14.88
C LYS A 183 12.75 -17.89 -14.54
N ASN A 184 13.41 -17.56 -13.42
CA ASN A 184 14.65 -18.25 -13.06
C ASN A 184 14.65 -18.69 -11.58
N PRO A 185 14.53 -20.01 -11.31
CA PRO A 185 14.46 -20.55 -9.94
C PRO A 185 15.71 -20.28 -9.10
N LYS A 186 16.82 -19.80 -9.70
CA LYS A 186 17.99 -19.31 -8.96
C LYS A 186 17.80 -17.93 -8.31
N PHE A 187 16.78 -17.17 -8.71
CA PHE A 187 16.62 -15.75 -8.34
C PHE A 187 15.24 -15.37 -7.80
N SER A 188 14.33 -16.35 -7.61
CA SER A 188 12.89 -16.14 -7.36
C SER A 188 12.56 -15.24 -6.17
N ASP A 189 13.43 -15.19 -5.16
CA ASP A 189 13.15 -14.49 -3.89
C ASP A 189 13.88 -13.14 -3.77
N SER A 190 14.70 -12.74 -4.75
CA SER A 190 15.73 -11.69 -4.57
C SER A 190 15.68 -10.48 -5.52
N LEU A 191 14.68 -10.39 -6.41
CA LEU A 191 14.68 -9.39 -7.51
C LEU A 191 13.72 -8.21 -7.32
N GLY A 192 13.10 -8.06 -6.14
CA GLY A 192 12.34 -6.87 -5.77
C GLY A 192 13.21 -5.73 -5.26
N PHE A 193 12.58 -4.61 -4.88
CA PHE A 193 13.29 -3.60 -4.07
C PHE A 193 13.69 -4.22 -2.74
N LYS A 194 14.96 -4.09 -2.37
CA LYS A 194 15.43 -4.40 -1.01
C LYS A 194 15.65 -3.09 -0.27
N ILE A 195 14.91 -2.92 0.81
CA ILE A 195 14.94 -1.70 1.61
C ILE A 195 15.87 -1.90 2.80
N GLU A 196 16.93 -1.11 2.89
CA GLU A 196 17.96 -1.19 3.93
C GLU A 196 17.96 0.07 4.80
N MET A 197 18.59 -0.02 5.97
CA MET A 197 18.83 1.14 6.86
C MET A 197 17.53 1.91 7.19
N ASN A 198 16.47 1.19 7.55
CA ASN A 198 15.14 1.74 7.84
C ASN A 198 14.50 2.53 6.67
N GLY A 199 14.92 2.30 5.43
CA GLY A 199 14.43 3.03 4.27
C GLY A 199 15.42 4.03 3.71
N SER A 200 16.49 4.40 4.43
CA SER A 200 17.44 5.39 3.91
C SER A 200 18.25 4.89 2.71
N ARG A 201 18.23 3.57 2.44
CA ARG A 201 18.88 2.97 1.28
C ARG A 201 17.95 1.98 0.59
N ILE A 202 17.90 2.03 -0.73
CA ILE A 202 17.07 1.16 -1.57
C ILE A 202 17.98 0.48 -2.58
N LEU A 203 18.01 -0.85 -2.58
CA LEU A 203 18.72 -1.65 -3.57
C LEU A 203 17.73 -2.24 -4.58
N PHE A 204 18.09 -2.27 -5.85
CA PHE A 204 17.30 -2.94 -6.88
C PHE A 204 18.15 -3.42 -8.05
N PRO A 205 17.76 -4.53 -8.70
CA PRO A 205 18.43 -5.01 -9.90
C PRO A 205 18.04 -4.19 -11.15
N GLU A 206 18.99 -4.00 -12.06
CA GLU A 206 18.78 -3.66 -13.47
C GLU A 206 19.34 -4.81 -14.31
N ILE A 207 18.57 -5.27 -15.29
CA ILE A 207 18.94 -6.41 -16.12
C ILE A 207 19.41 -5.89 -17.46
N ARG A 208 20.68 -6.15 -17.77
CA ARG A 208 21.30 -5.82 -19.05
C ARG A 208 21.74 -7.08 -19.75
N SER A 209 21.01 -7.45 -20.80
CA SER A 209 21.25 -8.60 -21.68
C SER A 209 21.42 -9.92 -20.92
N ASN A 210 22.60 -10.18 -20.35
CA ASN A 210 22.96 -11.40 -19.62
C ASN A 210 23.52 -11.15 -18.20
N SER A 211 23.44 -9.92 -17.69
CA SER A 211 23.97 -9.54 -16.38
C SER A 211 22.91 -8.84 -15.52
N ILE A 212 22.97 -9.10 -14.21
CA ILE A 212 22.18 -8.40 -13.20
C ILE A 212 23.12 -7.38 -12.53
N ILE A 213 22.85 -6.10 -12.76
CA ILE A 213 23.57 -5.00 -12.11
C ILE A 213 22.74 -4.56 -10.92
N GLN A 214 23.32 -4.58 -9.73
CA GLN A 214 22.67 -4.06 -8.54
C GLN A 214 22.90 -2.56 -8.43
N HIS A 215 21.81 -1.80 -8.44
CA HIS A 215 21.77 -0.37 -8.18
C HIS A 215 21.43 -0.09 -6.73
N SER A 216 21.86 1.07 -6.27
CA SER A 216 21.54 1.60 -4.96
C SER A 216 21.11 3.05 -5.04
N LEU A 217 20.09 3.40 -4.26
CA LEU A 217 19.69 4.75 -3.98
C LEU A 217 19.88 5.05 -2.50
N ALA A 218 20.50 6.17 -2.19
CA ALA A 218 20.62 6.68 -0.82
C ALA A 218 19.77 7.95 -0.65
N PHE A 219 19.05 8.03 0.46
CA PHE A 219 18.29 9.22 0.82
C PHE A 219 19.22 10.29 1.38
N ASN A 220 19.34 11.43 0.70
CA ASN A 220 20.23 12.52 1.11
C ASN A 220 19.57 13.54 2.07
N GLY A 221 18.42 13.17 2.66
CA GLY A 221 17.63 14.07 3.49
C GLY A 221 16.61 14.93 2.73
N LYS A 222 16.63 14.93 1.39
CA LYS A 222 15.57 15.53 0.55
C LYS A 222 14.98 14.53 -0.44
N ARG A 223 15.81 13.73 -1.09
CA ARG A 223 15.42 12.75 -2.11
C ARG A 223 16.44 11.61 -2.17
N TYR A 224 16.05 10.53 -2.82
CA TYR A 224 16.92 9.42 -3.20
C TYR A 224 17.81 9.82 -4.38
N ILE A 225 19.11 9.57 -4.24
CA ILE A 225 20.12 9.77 -5.28
C ILE A 225 20.84 8.46 -5.56
N ARG A 226 21.24 8.23 -6.82
CA ARG A 226 22.05 7.06 -7.18
C ARG A 226 23.40 7.13 -6.48
N GLU A 227 23.76 6.08 -5.75
CA GLU A 227 25.12 5.94 -5.25
C GLU A 227 26.02 5.61 -6.44
N GLN A 228 27.08 6.40 -6.64
CA GLN A 228 28.11 6.04 -7.61
C GLN A 228 28.87 4.84 -7.06
N ARG A 229 29.07 3.81 -7.89
CA ARG A 229 30.06 2.78 -7.56
C ARG A 229 31.43 3.45 -7.63
N ASN A 230 32.11 3.52 -6.50
CA ASN A 230 33.56 3.63 -6.52
C ASN A 230 34.07 2.23 -6.91
N ASP A 231 34.13 1.98 -8.21
CA ASP A 231 34.89 0.86 -8.76
C ASP A 231 36.38 1.22 -8.78
#